data_AF-A0A9W8L8D4-F1
#
_entry.id   AF-A0A9W8L8D4-F1
#
_cell.length_a   1.000
_cell.length_b   1.000
_cell.length_c   1.000
_cell.angle_alpha   90.00
_cell.angle_beta   90.00
_cell.angle_gamma   90.00
#
_symmetry.space_group_name_H-M   'P 1'
#
loop_
_entity.id
_entity.type
_entity.pdbx_description
1 polymer ?
#
loop_
_entity_poly.entity_id
_entity_poly.type
_entity_poly.pdbx_seq_one_letter_code
_entity_poly.pdbx_strand_id
1 'polypeptide(L)'
;MGSEAIKFRKVMLTKYLKKLVTSEWNLSYLKYLDWVGHIHTSTPLKKSSINVEYIHCNALFGYLSSVVTGALSKSEEWDAETRDCIVNAYVKFFWLQNDLFSRYYVKDQVLSDKEKAAVAACKKAKEDEIRRQLRVESLLNAVVGMFAGAVIGVVGLRYLARGS
;
A
#
# COMPACT_ATOMS: atom_id res chain seq x y z
N MET A 1 0.72 -9.87 37.12
CA MET A 1 0.27 -8.60 36.48
C MET A 1 0.43 -8.71 34.96
N GLY A 2 -0.69 -8.74 34.22
CA GLY A 2 -0.75 -8.74 32.75
C GLY A 2 -1.61 -9.87 32.20
N SER A 3 -2.86 -9.58 31.83
CA SER A 3 -3.75 -10.53 31.15
C SER A 3 -3.15 -11.01 29.83
N GLU A 4 -3.57 -12.17 29.34
CA GLU A 4 -3.07 -12.74 28.07
C GLU A 4 -3.20 -11.76 26.88
N ALA A 5 -4.28 -10.96 26.90
CA ALA A 5 -4.49 -9.89 25.93
C ALA A 5 -3.39 -8.80 25.96
N ILE A 6 -2.88 -8.43 27.14
CA ILE A 6 -1.80 -7.43 27.27
C ILE A 6 -0.50 -7.98 26.70
N LYS A 7 -0.17 -9.25 26.98
CA LYS A 7 1.02 -9.90 26.42
C LYS A 7 0.96 -9.96 24.90
N PHE A 8 -0.18 -10.39 24.35
CA PHE A 8 -0.41 -10.42 22.90
C PHE A 8 -0.19 -9.05 22.25
N ARG A 9 -0.78 -7.98 22.81
CA ARG A 9 -0.63 -6.61 22.27
C ARG A 9 0.82 -6.13 22.31
N LYS A 10 1.57 -6.45 23.37
CA LYS A 10 3.02 -6.13 23.45
C LYS A 10 3.80 -6.84 22.35
N VAL A 11 3.55 -8.12 22.11
CA VAL A 11 4.21 -8.88 21.02
C VAL A 11 3.89 -8.27 19.66
N MET A 12 2.63 -7.90 19.41
CA MET A 12 2.23 -7.27 18.15
C MET A 12 2.89 -5.89 17.97
N LEU A 13 3.01 -5.11 19.04
CA LEU A 13 3.72 -3.83 19.02
C LEU A 13 5.21 -4.01 18.72
N THR A 14 5.88 -4.98 19.33
CA THR A 14 7.29 -5.28 19.02
C THR A 14 7.48 -5.65 17.55
N LYS A 15 6.60 -6.51 17.00
CA LYS A 15 6.62 -6.88 15.58
C LYS A 15 6.40 -5.66 14.69
N TYR A 16 5.48 -4.78 15.07
CA TYR A 16 5.21 -3.55 14.35
C TYR A 16 6.44 -2.64 14.31
N LEU A 17 7.04 -2.33 15.47
CA LEU A 17 8.22 -1.47 15.58
C LEU A 17 9.41 -2.01 14.79
N LYS A 18 9.67 -3.33 14.86
CA LYS A 18 10.70 -3.97 14.03
C LYS A 18 10.40 -3.74 12.55
N LYS A 19 9.16 -3.99 12.13
CA LYS A 19 8.73 -3.80 10.74
C LYS A 19 8.83 -2.34 10.28
N LEU A 20 8.65 -1.36 11.18
CA LEU A 20 8.79 0.06 10.86
C LEU A 20 10.21 0.44 10.42
N VAL A 21 11.23 -0.15 11.05
CA VAL A 21 12.62 0.24 10.83
C VAL A 21 13.37 -0.69 9.87
N THR A 22 12.86 -1.90 9.61
CA THR A 22 13.55 -2.89 8.76
C THR A 22 12.89 -3.14 7.40
N SER A 23 11.68 -2.65 7.15
CA SER A 23 10.99 -2.94 5.88
C SER A 23 11.43 -2.02 4.76
N GLU A 24 11.51 -2.55 3.55
CA GLU A 24 11.66 -1.75 2.34
C GLU A 24 10.39 -0.94 2.04
N TRP A 25 10.58 0.28 1.56
CA TRP A 25 9.49 1.16 1.15
C TRP A 25 8.92 0.72 -0.21
N ASN A 26 7.87 -0.10 -0.16
CA ASN A 26 7.13 -0.55 -1.34
C ASN A 26 5.61 -0.51 -1.12
N LEU A 27 4.83 -0.75 -2.18
CA LEU A 27 3.36 -0.69 -2.11
C LEU A 27 2.77 -1.71 -1.12
N SER A 28 3.42 -2.86 -0.93
CA SER A 28 2.98 -3.87 0.05
C SER A 28 3.15 -3.35 1.49
N TYR A 29 4.26 -2.67 1.76
CA TYR A 29 4.50 -2.04 3.04
C TYR A 29 3.54 -0.88 3.32
N LEU A 30 3.24 -0.04 2.32
CA LEU A 30 2.21 1.00 2.45
C LEU A 30 0.82 0.42 2.75
N LYS A 31 0.42 -0.66 2.07
CA LYS A 31 -0.84 -1.38 2.36
C LYS A 31 -0.85 -1.95 3.79
N TYR A 32 0.29 -2.38 4.29
CA TYR A 32 0.42 -2.84 5.66
C TYR A 32 0.23 -1.70 6.67
N LEU A 33 0.86 -0.53 6.46
CA LEU A 33 0.67 0.64 7.32
C LEU A 33 -0.80 1.10 7.32
N ASP A 34 -1.44 1.11 6.15
CA ASP A 34 -2.87 1.40 6.00
C ASP A 34 -3.74 0.43 6.82
N TRP A 35 -3.47 -0.87 6.68
CA TRP A 35 -4.16 -1.90 7.44
C TRP A 35 -4.00 -1.73 8.96
N VAL A 36 -2.86 -1.22 9.43
CA VAL A 36 -2.69 -0.92 10.86
C VAL A 36 -3.69 0.15 11.32
N GLY A 37 -3.94 1.20 10.54
CA GLY A 37 -5.00 2.18 10.84
C GLY A 37 -6.39 1.53 10.88
N HIS A 38 -6.67 0.64 9.93
CA HIS A 38 -7.94 -0.07 9.83
C HIS A 38 -8.26 -0.90 11.09
N ILE A 39 -7.28 -1.65 11.61
CA ILE A 39 -7.49 -2.53 12.78
C ILE A 39 -7.63 -1.78 14.11
N HIS A 40 -7.43 -0.45 14.15
CA HIS A 40 -7.66 0.36 15.35
C HIS A 40 -9.05 0.99 15.40
N THR A 41 -9.76 1.00 14.26
CA THR A 41 -11.08 1.66 14.11
C THR A 41 -12.23 0.65 14.16
N SER A 42 -13.45 1.10 14.39
CA SER A 42 -14.68 0.29 14.26
C SER A 42 -15.08 0.15 12.80
N THR A 43 -14.56 -0.88 12.12
CA THR A 43 -14.97 -1.21 10.75
C THR A 43 -15.84 -2.47 10.72
N PRO A 44 -16.84 -2.57 9.82
CA PRO A 44 -17.75 -3.72 9.76
C PRO A 44 -17.03 -5.06 9.49
N LEU A 45 -15.87 -5.00 8.84
CA LEU A 45 -15.09 -6.17 8.43
C LEU A 45 -14.07 -6.63 9.48
N LYS A 46 -14.01 -5.96 10.63
CA LYS A 46 -13.02 -6.23 11.68
C LYS A 46 -13.48 -7.35 12.61
N LYS A 47 -12.55 -8.26 12.91
CA LYS A 47 -12.76 -9.37 13.86
C LYS A 47 -12.37 -9.05 15.30
N SER A 48 -11.56 -8.02 15.55
CA SER A 48 -11.10 -7.66 16.91
C SER A 48 -12.02 -6.65 17.59
N SER A 49 -12.22 -6.83 18.90
CA SER A 49 -13.09 -5.97 19.74
C SER A 49 -12.44 -4.65 20.17
N ILE A 50 -11.21 -4.37 19.76
CA ILE A 50 -10.47 -3.17 20.14
C ILE A 50 -11.03 -2.01 19.35
N ASN A 51 -11.48 -0.93 19.97
CA ASN A 51 -11.74 0.34 19.30
C ASN A 51 -10.98 1.43 20.02
N VAL A 52 -10.22 2.25 19.29
CA VAL A 52 -9.47 3.35 19.86
C VAL A 52 -9.98 4.64 19.24
N GLU A 53 -10.47 5.57 20.04
CA GLU A 53 -10.87 6.89 19.53
C GLU A 53 -9.68 7.62 18.91
N TYR A 54 -9.90 8.29 17.78
CA TYR A 54 -8.82 8.93 17.01
C TYR A 54 -7.99 9.91 17.85
N ILE A 55 -8.62 10.62 18.79
CA ILE A 55 -7.94 11.56 19.69
C ILE A 55 -6.77 10.90 20.44
N HIS A 56 -6.91 9.63 20.84
CA HIS A 56 -5.86 8.89 21.53
C HIS A 56 -4.74 8.47 20.57
N CYS A 57 -5.08 8.07 19.35
CA CYS A 57 -4.09 7.78 18.31
C CYS A 57 -3.27 9.04 17.96
N ASN A 58 -3.96 10.15 17.71
CA ASN A 58 -3.34 11.43 17.37
C ASN A 58 -2.44 11.95 18.51
N ALA A 59 -2.92 11.90 19.75
CA ALA A 59 -2.12 12.30 20.92
C ALA A 59 -0.85 11.43 21.07
N LEU A 60 -0.95 10.12 20.84
CA LEU A 60 0.20 9.22 20.86
C LEU A 60 1.21 9.55 19.76
N PHE A 61 0.76 9.81 18.52
CA PHE A 61 1.66 10.18 17.43
C PHE A 61 2.35 11.52 17.67
N GLY A 62 1.65 12.52 18.20
CA GLY A 62 2.26 13.80 18.57
C GLY A 62 3.34 13.64 19.65
N TYR A 63 3.04 12.85 20.69
CA TYR A 63 4.00 12.52 21.74
C TYR A 63 5.23 11.78 21.19
N LEU A 64 5.03 10.71 20.42
CA LEU A 64 6.12 9.92 19.84
C LEU A 64 6.98 10.74 18.87
N SER A 65 6.35 11.58 18.04
CA SER A 65 7.06 12.48 17.15
C SER A 65 8.00 13.40 17.93
N SER A 66 7.52 14.00 19.02
CA SER A 66 8.32 14.90 19.87
C SER A 66 9.47 14.17 20.57
N VAL A 67 9.21 12.98 21.11
CA VAL A 67 10.24 12.17 21.80
C VAL A 67 11.33 11.72 20.83
N VAL A 68 10.95 11.15 19.68
CA VAL A 68 11.90 10.61 18.70
C VAL A 68 12.72 11.73 18.07
N THR A 69 12.08 12.81 17.62
CA THR A 69 12.80 13.94 17.01
C THR A 69 13.71 14.65 18.03
N GLY A 70 13.27 14.78 19.28
CA GLY A 70 14.09 15.33 20.36
C GLY A 70 15.30 14.48 20.70
N ALA A 71 15.20 13.14 20.61
CA ALA A 71 16.33 12.24 20.77
C ALA A 71 17.30 12.33 19.57
N LEU A 72 16.77 12.28 18.34
CA LEU A 72 17.57 12.36 17.11
C LEU A 72 18.32 13.69 16.99
N SER A 73 17.70 14.79 17.41
CA SER A 73 18.32 16.14 17.37
C SER A 73 19.51 16.27 18.33
N LYS A 74 19.59 15.43 19.37
CA LYS A 74 20.69 15.39 20.34
C LYS A 74 21.75 14.35 19.99
N SER A 75 21.56 13.60 18.90
CA SER A 75 22.53 12.58 18.47
C SER A 75 23.78 13.24 17.90
N GLU A 76 24.93 12.81 18.40
CA GLU A 76 26.26 13.20 17.93
C GLU A 76 26.82 12.21 16.89
N GLU A 77 26.04 11.18 16.51
CA GLU A 77 26.48 10.15 15.55
C GLU A 77 26.63 10.66 14.11
N TRP A 78 25.98 11.78 13.77
CA TRP A 78 25.92 12.32 12.41
C TRP A 78 26.28 13.80 12.36
N ASP A 79 26.73 14.25 11.18
CA ASP A 79 26.86 15.68 10.89
C ASP A 79 25.50 16.40 10.95
N ALA A 80 25.53 17.73 11.03
CA ALA A 80 24.33 18.53 11.22
C ALA A 80 23.31 18.39 10.06
N GLU A 81 23.79 18.33 8.83
CA GLU A 81 22.92 18.24 7.65
C GLU A 81 22.22 16.87 7.61
N THR A 82 22.98 15.80 7.81
CA THR A 82 22.43 14.43 7.89
C THR A 82 21.43 14.30 9.02
N ARG A 83 21.74 14.86 10.20
CA ARG A 83 20.82 14.85 11.35
C ARG A 83 19.52 15.57 11.05
N ASP A 84 19.58 16.75 10.45
CA ASP A 84 18.39 17.52 10.08
C ASP A 84 17.54 16.77 9.04
N CYS A 85 18.19 16.11 8.07
CA CYS A 85 17.51 15.25 7.10
C CYS A 85 16.79 14.07 7.77
N ILE A 86 17.45 13.41 8.73
CA ILE A 86 16.88 12.29 9.50
C ILE A 86 15.68 12.78 10.33
N VAL A 87 15.82 13.88 11.06
CA VAL A 87 14.73 14.46 11.86
C VAL A 87 13.53 14.77 10.99
N ASN A 88 13.74 15.44 9.85
CA ASN A 88 12.67 15.74 8.89
C ASN A 88 12.01 14.49 8.31
N ALA A 89 12.78 13.43 8.04
CA ALA A 89 12.25 12.16 7.57
C ALA A 89 11.31 11.51 8.61
N TYR A 90 11.70 11.51 9.89
CA TYR A 90 10.87 10.99 10.97
C TYR A 90 9.61 11.82 11.21
N VAL A 91 9.69 13.15 11.12
CA VAL A 91 8.48 14.01 11.18
C VAL A 91 7.50 13.60 10.09
N LYS A 92 7.94 13.55 8.83
CA LYS A 92 7.09 13.14 7.68
C LYS A 92 6.50 11.75 7.86
N PHE A 93 7.27 10.82 8.43
CA PHE A 93 6.80 9.48 8.73
C PHE A 93 5.65 9.45 9.76
N PHE A 94 5.72 10.25 10.82
CA PHE A 94 4.62 10.34 11.79
C PHE A 94 3.37 11.00 11.21
N TRP A 95 3.54 12.02 10.35
CA TRP A 95 2.43 12.60 9.58
C TRP A 95 1.75 11.57 8.69
N LEU A 96 2.53 10.79 7.93
CA LEU A 96 2.00 9.71 7.08
C LEU A 96 1.19 8.69 7.89
N GLN A 97 1.72 8.23 9.04
CA GLN A 97 0.98 7.31 9.91
C GLN A 97 -0.31 7.92 10.43
N ASN A 98 -0.27 9.20 10.84
CA ASN A 98 -1.46 9.89 11.32
C ASN A 98 -2.55 9.98 10.25
N ASP A 99 -2.19 10.31 9.00
CA ASP A 99 -3.11 10.39 7.87
C ASP A 99 -3.71 9.03 7.50
N LEU A 100 -2.88 7.97 7.51
CA LEU A 100 -3.34 6.60 7.30
C LEU A 100 -4.29 6.11 8.39
N PHE A 101 -4.18 6.63 9.62
CA PHE A 101 -5.16 6.36 10.67
C PHE A 101 -6.42 7.19 10.47
N SER A 102 -6.27 8.52 10.29
CA SER A 102 -7.38 9.47 10.25
C SER A 102 -8.42 9.14 9.18
N ARG A 103 -7.99 8.60 8.03
CA ARG A 103 -8.88 8.19 6.92
C ARG A 103 -9.98 7.20 7.31
N TYR A 104 -9.79 6.43 8.38
CA TYR A 104 -10.80 5.47 8.85
C TYR A 104 -11.75 6.06 9.89
N TYR A 105 -11.36 7.18 10.52
CA TYR A 105 -12.16 7.89 11.53
C TYR A 105 -12.97 9.03 10.93
N VAL A 106 -12.52 9.57 9.80
CA VAL A 106 -13.36 10.41 8.96
C VAL A 106 -14.44 9.50 8.39
N LYS A 107 -15.64 9.54 8.97
CA LYS A 107 -16.85 9.12 8.25
C LYS A 107 -16.81 9.91 6.95
N ASP A 108 -16.83 9.22 5.81
CA ASP A 108 -16.95 9.87 4.50
C ASP A 108 -17.85 11.08 4.71
N GLN A 109 -17.28 12.29 4.66
CA GLN A 109 -18.11 13.48 4.53
C GLN A 109 -18.95 13.12 3.33
N VAL A 110 -20.25 12.91 3.56
CA VAL A 110 -21.15 12.19 2.68
C VAL A 110 -20.82 12.66 1.28
N LEU A 111 -20.00 11.90 0.55
CA LEU A 111 -19.71 12.25 -0.83
C LEU A 111 -21.11 12.33 -1.38
N SER A 112 -21.47 13.50 -1.89
CA SER A 112 -22.77 13.67 -2.50
C SER A 112 -22.92 12.52 -3.48
N ASP A 113 -24.13 12.02 -3.69
CA ASP A 113 -24.29 10.86 -4.58
C ASP A 113 -23.67 11.12 -5.97
N LYS A 114 -23.54 12.39 -6.36
CA LYS A 114 -22.78 12.88 -7.51
C LYS A 114 -21.28 12.57 -7.43
N GLU A 115 -20.61 12.86 -6.32
CA GLU A 115 -19.18 12.59 -6.14
C GLU A 115 -18.90 11.09 -6.06
N LYS A 116 -19.77 10.31 -5.39
CA LYS A 116 -19.67 8.83 -5.39
C LYS A 116 -19.82 8.27 -6.81
N ALA A 117 -20.79 8.77 -7.56
CA ALA A 117 -21.00 8.38 -8.95
C ALA A 117 -19.81 8.77 -9.84
N ALA A 118 -19.22 9.95 -9.64
CA ALA A 118 -18.06 10.40 -10.39
C ALA A 118 -16.82 9.52 -10.13
N VAL A 119 -16.55 9.18 -8.87
CA VAL A 119 -15.44 8.28 -8.51
C VAL A 119 -15.67 6.87 -9.06
N ALA A 120 -16.89 6.35 -8.96
CA ALA A 120 -17.24 5.04 -9.53
C ALA A 120 -17.12 5.01 -11.06
N ALA A 121 -17.56 6.07 -11.75
CA ALA A 121 -17.43 6.21 -13.19
C ALA A 121 -15.96 6.28 -13.63
N CYS A 122 -15.13 7.05 -12.92
CA CYS A 122 -13.70 7.14 -13.18
C CYS A 122 -13.00 5.78 -12.99
N LYS A 123 -13.33 5.05 -11.92
CA LYS A 123 -12.80 3.71 -11.66
C LYS A 123 -13.20 2.73 -12.76
N LYS A 124 -14.48 2.74 -13.17
CA LYS A 124 -14.99 1.89 -14.25
C LYS A 124 -14.32 2.21 -15.58
N ALA A 125 -14.17 3.49 -15.94
CA ALA A 125 -13.48 3.91 -17.15
C ALA A 125 -12.02 3.43 -17.18
N LYS A 126 -11.33 3.47 -16.02
CA LYS A 126 -9.95 2.99 -15.91
C LYS A 126 -9.86 1.46 -16.01
N GLU A 127 -10.80 0.73 -15.41
CA GLU A 127 -10.91 -0.73 -15.57
C GLU A 127 -11.22 -1.14 -17.00
N ASP A 128 -12.11 -0.40 -17.68
CA ASP A 128 -12.47 -0.64 -19.09
C ASP A 128 -11.29 -0.36 -20.03
N GLU A 129 -10.50 0.70 -19.77
CA GLU A 129 -9.27 0.99 -20.51
C GLU A 129 -8.25 -0.13 -20.37
N ILE A 130 -7.99 -0.60 -19.14
CA ILE A 130 -7.09 -1.74 -18.88
C ILE A 130 -7.57 -2.99 -19.60
N ARG A 131 -8.88 -3.29 -19.55
CA ARG A 131 -9.48 -4.43 -20.27
C ARG A 131 -9.32 -4.30 -21.78
N ARG A 132 -9.43 -3.09 -22.33
CA ARG A 132 -9.24 -2.84 -23.76
C ARG A 132 -7.79 -3.07 -24.16
N GLN A 133 -6.84 -2.57 -23.39
CA GLN A 133 -5.41 -2.81 -23.62
C GLN A 133 -5.08 -4.30 -23.62
N LEU A 134 -5.54 -5.04 -22.61
CA LEU A 134 -5.37 -6.49 -22.52
C LEU A 134 -5.98 -7.23 -23.73
N ARG A 135 -7.14 -6.78 -24.24
CA ARG A 135 -7.76 -7.37 -25.44
C ARG A 135 -6.94 -7.10 -26.71
N VAL A 136 -6.42 -5.88 -26.88
CA VAL A 136 -5.59 -5.52 -28.03
C VAL A 136 -4.29 -6.33 -28.02
N GLU A 137 -3.64 -6.48 -26.88
CA GLU A 137 -2.43 -7.31 -26.73
C GLU A 137 -2.71 -8.79 -27.04
N SER A 138 -3.83 -9.32 -26.55
CA SER A 138 -4.24 -10.70 -26.86
C SER A 138 -4.48 -10.93 -28.35
N LEU A 139 -5.16 -9.99 -29.03
CA LEU A 139 -5.40 -10.06 -30.47
C LEU A 139 -4.10 -9.94 -31.27
N LEU A 140 -3.21 -9.03 -30.88
CA LEU A 140 -1.90 -8.88 -31.51
C LEU A 140 -1.09 -10.18 -31.42
N ASN A 141 -1.04 -10.79 -30.24
CA ASN A 141 -0.35 -12.06 -30.02
C ASN A 141 -0.96 -13.22 -30.84
N ALA A 142 -2.28 -13.28 -30.95
CA ALA A 142 -2.95 -14.29 -31.78
C ALA A 142 -2.66 -14.13 -33.28
N VAL A 143 -2.63 -12.89 -33.78
CA VAL A 143 -2.30 -12.59 -35.19
C VAL A 143 -0.85 -12.94 -35.48
N VAL A 144 0.10 -12.52 -34.63
CA VAL A 144 1.52 -12.88 -34.77
C VAL A 144 1.71 -14.40 -34.75
N GLY A 145 1.01 -15.10 -33.85
CA GLY A 145 1.03 -16.57 -33.78
C GLY A 145 0.54 -17.25 -35.07
N MET A 146 -0.54 -16.75 -35.68
CA MET A 146 -1.07 -17.29 -36.95
C MET A 146 -0.09 -17.08 -38.11
N PHE A 147 0.54 -15.91 -38.23
CA PHE A 147 1.52 -15.66 -39.30
C PHE A 147 2.78 -16.52 -39.13
N ALA A 148 3.29 -16.66 -37.91
CA ALA A 148 4.42 -17.55 -37.63
C ALA A 148 4.08 -19.02 -37.98
N GLY A 149 2.90 -19.49 -37.58
CA GLY A 149 2.44 -20.85 -37.89
C GLY A 149 2.26 -21.10 -39.40
N ALA A 150 1.72 -20.12 -40.14
CA ALA A 150 1.54 -20.23 -41.58
C ALA A 150 2.89 -20.27 -42.34
N VAL A 151 3.87 -19.45 -41.93
CA VAL A 151 5.21 -19.47 -42.55
C VAL A 151 5.90 -20.81 -42.31
N ILE A 152 5.84 -21.34 -41.08
CA ILE A 152 6.41 -22.65 -40.74
C ILE A 152 5.70 -23.75 -41.55
N GLY A 153 4.37 -23.71 -41.65
CA GLY A 153 3.59 -24.69 -42.41
C GLY A 153 3.91 -24.69 -43.92
N VAL A 154 4.02 -23.51 -44.54
CA VAL A 154 4.35 -23.38 -45.97
C VAL A 154 5.79 -23.81 -46.26
N VAL A 155 6.74 -23.48 -45.39
CA VAL A 155 8.14 -23.94 -45.52
C VAL A 155 8.23 -25.45 -45.34
N GLY A 156 7.51 -26.02 -44.36
CA GLY A 156 7.45 -27.47 -44.14
C GLY A 156 6.85 -28.22 -45.34
N LEU A 157 5.75 -27.73 -45.91
CA LEU A 157 5.15 -28.32 -47.12
C LEU A 157 6.09 -28.25 -48.32
N ARG A 158 6.81 -27.14 -48.50
CA ARG A 158 7.79 -26.97 -49.59
C ARG A 158 9.02 -27.86 -49.42
N TYR A 159 9.42 -28.14 -48.19
CA TYR A 159 10.52 -29.05 -47.89
C TYR A 159 10.14 -30.50 -48.22
N LEU A 160 8.92 -30.92 -47.85
CA LEU A 160 8.40 -32.25 -48.16
C LEU A 160 8.18 -32.46 -49.68
N ALA A 161 7.71 -31.44 -50.41
CA ALA A 161 7.49 -31.51 -51.84
C ALA A 161 8.77 -31.52 -52.70
N ARG A 162 9.94 -31.22 -52.12
CA ARG A 162 11.26 -31.29 -52.79
C ARG A 162 12.02 -32.58 -52.48
N GLY A 163 11.47 -33.45 -51.64
CA GLY A 163 12.09 -34.70 -51.19
C GLY A 163 11.61 -35.97 -51.90
N SER A 164 10.86 -35.88 -53.00
CA SER A 164 10.44 -37.01 -53.85
C SER A 164 11.11 -36.98 -55.21
#